data_AF-A0A316VB14-F1
#
_entry.id   AF-A0A316VB14-F1
#
_cell.length_a   1.000
_cell.length_b   1.000
_cell.length_c   1.000
_cell.angle_alpha   90.00
_cell.angle_beta   90.00
_cell.angle_gamma   90.00
#
_symmetry.space_group_name_H-M   'P 1'
#
loop_
_entity.id
_entity.type
_entity.pdbx_description
1 polymer ?
#
loop_
_entity_poly.entity_id
_entity_poly.type
_entity_poly.pdbx_seq_one_letter_code
_entity_poly.pdbx_strand_id
1 'polypeptide(L)'
;MAALRPTAIRALQAQRGAFRASAPVKAVKPTFQPHFYRITPENVTKWVPSLALWGGAAAGAVTLFFSAVPIFQTDVLKHIPIVASYFEDKTPDSDKPF
;
A
#
# COMPACT_ATOMS: atom_id res chain seq x y z
N MET A 1 17.54 72.62 -14.21
CA MET A 1 17.36 71.52 -13.24
C MET A 1 15.91 71.06 -13.33
N ALA A 2 15.61 69.99 -14.07
CA ALA A 2 14.24 69.51 -14.26
C ALA A 2 13.93 68.37 -13.27
N ALA A 3 12.93 68.56 -12.42
CA ALA A 3 12.55 67.60 -11.39
C ALA A 3 11.73 66.43 -11.99
N LEU A 4 12.23 65.21 -11.80
CA LEU A 4 11.53 63.97 -12.15
C LEU A 4 10.23 63.86 -11.35
N ARG A 5 9.10 63.70 -12.06
CA ARG A 5 7.78 63.54 -11.45
C ARG A 5 7.67 62.17 -10.75
N PRO A 6 7.22 62.10 -9.49
CA PRO A 6 7.20 60.85 -8.71
C PRO A 6 6.28 59.77 -9.29
N THR A 7 5.35 60.13 -10.17
CA THR A 7 4.46 59.20 -10.88
C THR A 7 5.20 58.34 -11.91
N ALA A 8 6.19 58.89 -12.61
CA ALA A 8 6.98 58.15 -13.60
C ALA A 8 7.85 57.07 -12.96
N ILE A 9 8.37 57.33 -11.76
CA ILE A 9 9.19 56.38 -10.99
C ILE A 9 8.35 55.18 -10.53
N ARG A 10 7.11 55.42 -10.07
CA ARG A 10 6.18 54.36 -9.65
C ARG A 10 5.73 53.48 -10.83
N ALA A 11 5.45 54.08 -11.98
CA ALA A 11 5.09 53.33 -13.19
C ALA A 11 6.24 52.41 -13.64
N LEU A 12 7.49 52.90 -13.60
CA LEU A 12 8.67 52.11 -13.96
C LEU A 12 8.94 50.96 -12.97
N GLN A 13 8.68 51.15 -11.68
CA GLN A 13 8.79 50.09 -10.65
C GLN A 13 7.71 49.01 -10.81
N ALA A 14 6.47 49.39 -11.10
CA ALA A 14 5.39 48.44 -11.37
C ALA A 14 5.68 47.58 -12.61
N GLN A 15 6.23 48.19 -13.66
CA GLN A 15 6.58 47.49 -14.90
C GLN A 15 7.76 46.50 -14.72
N ARG A 16 8.69 46.79 -13.80
CA ARG A 16 9.81 45.89 -13.44
C ARG A 16 9.38 44.70 -12.56
N GLY A 17 8.27 44.82 -11.83
CA GLY A 17 7.72 43.73 -11.02
C GLY A 17 7.07 42.61 -11.85
N ALA A 18 6.49 42.97 -13.01
CA ALA A 18 5.79 42.04 -13.90
C ALA A 18 6.73 41.17 -14.76
N PHE A 19 8.00 41.58 -14.93
CA PHE A 19 9.03 40.85 -15.66
C PHE A 19 10.16 40.37 -14.75
N ARG A 20 9.83 39.89 -13.53
CA ARG A 20 10.81 39.15 -12.73
C ARG A 20 11.07 37.81 -13.41
N ALA A 21 12.33 37.58 -13.78
CA ALA A 21 12.77 36.26 -14.19
C ALA A 21 12.38 35.25 -13.10
N SER A 22 11.51 34.30 -13.43
CA SER A 22 11.18 33.19 -12.54
C SER A 22 12.47 32.47 -12.18
N ALA A 23 12.65 32.15 -10.89
CA ALA A 23 13.83 31.42 -10.44
C ALA A 23 14.03 30.15 -11.29
N PRO A 24 15.27 29.82 -11.69
CA PRO A 24 15.52 28.64 -12.51
C PRO A 24 15.05 27.39 -11.75
N VAL A 25 14.07 26.68 -12.31
CA VAL A 25 13.64 25.39 -11.78
C VAL A 25 14.82 24.44 -11.85
N LYS A 26 15.28 23.94 -10.70
CA LYS A 26 16.31 22.90 -10.67
C LYS A 26 15.79 21.70 -11.45
N ALA A 27 16.48 21.34 -12.52
CA ALA A 27 16.21 20.10 -13.24
C ALA A 27 16.42 18.92 -12.29
N VAL A 28 15.33 18.25 -11.91
CA VAL A 28 15.38 17.02 -11.13
C VAL A 28 16.00 15.94 -12.01
N LYS A 29 17.13 15.38 -11.58
CA LYS A 29 17.75 14.26 -12.31
C LYS A 29 16.83 13.05 -12.20
N PRO A 30 16.42 12.43 -13.30
CA PRO A 30 15.65 11.18 -13.24
C PRO A 30 16.55 10.11 -12.61
N THR A 31 16.07 9.52 -11.53
CA THR A 31 16.67 8.33 -10.95
C THR A 31 16.15 7.10 -11.70
N PHE A 32 16.97 6.07 -11.79
CA PHE A 32 16.54 4.80 -12.37
C PHE A 32 15.38 4.22 -11.54
N GLN A 33 14.23 3.96 -12.18
CA GLN A 33 13.12 3.27 -11.55
C GLN A 33 13.25 1.77 -11.89
N PRO A 34 13.52 0.90 -10.90
CA PRO A 34 13.57 -0.53 -11.16
C PRO A 34 12.18 -1.01 -11.55
N HIS A 35 12.06 -1.63 -12.72
CA HIS A 35 10.82 -2.23 -13.19
C HIS A 35 11.11 -3.52 -13.95
N PHE A 36 10.16 -4.45 -13.90
CA PHE A 36 10.17 -5.64 -14.73
C PHE A 36 9.04 -5.52 -15.74
N TYR A 37 9.37 -5.40 -17.02
CA TYR A 37 8.41 -5.05 -18.07
C TYR A 37 7.61 -3.79 -17.69
N ARG A 38 6.30 -3.89 -17.47
CA ARG A 38 5.39 -2.79 -17.07
C ARG A 38 5.06 -2.76 -15.58
N ILE A 39 5.74 -3.58 -14.77
CA ILE A 39 5.50 -3.70 -13.33
C ILE A 39 6.59 -2.93 -12.58
N THR A 40 6.19 -1.86 -11.89
CA THR A 40 7.03 -1.09 -10.97
C THR A 40 6.68 -1.45 -9.52
N PRO A 41 7.65 -1.48 -8.57
CA PRO A 41 7.37 -1.69 -7.16
C PRO A 41 6.33 -0.72 -6.61
N GLU A 42 6.39 0.54 -7.05
CA GLU A 42 5.48 1.60 -6.62
C GLU A 42 4.05 1.43 -7.14
N ASN A 43 3.84 0.72 -8.26
CA ASN A 43 2.50 0.29 -8.64
C ASN A 43 2.03 -0.92 -7.85
N VAL A 44 2.92 -1.88 -7.54
CA VAL A 44 2.55 -3.08 -6.78
C VAL A 44 2.13 -2.73 -5.36
N THR A 45 2.82 -1.78 -4.71
CA THR A 45 2.48 -1.36 -3.34
C THR A 45 1.07 -0.79 -3.22
N LYS A 46 0.53 -0.18 -4.28
CA LYS A 46 -0.85 0.33 -4.31
C LYS A 46 -1.89 -0.79 -4.22
N TRP A 47 -1.56 -2.00 -4.67
CA TRP A 47 -2.45 -3.15 -4.63
C TRP A 47 -2.41 -3.91 -3.30
N VAL A 48 -1.45 -3.60 -2.41
CA VAL A 48 -1.28 -4.31 -1.13
C VAL A 48 -2.57 -4.38 -0.32
N PRO A 49 -3.35 -3.29 -0.11
CA PRO A 49 -4.58 -3.38 0.67
C PRO A 49 -5.63 -4.29 0.01
N SER A 50 -5.74 -4.24 -1.32
CA SER A 50 -6.69 -5.08 -2.06
C SER A 50 -6.30 -6.56 -2.01
N LEU A 51 -5.00 -6.86 -2.20
CA LEU A 51 -4.48 -8.22 -2.10
C LEU A 51 -4.57 -8.76 -0.67
N ALA A 52 -4.39 -7.91 0.34
CA ALA A 52 -4.59 -8.31 1.72
C ALA A 52 -6.06 -8.70 1.98
N LEU A 53 -7.02 -7.88 1.50
CA LEU A 53 -8.44 -8.16 1.64
C LEU A 53 -8.84 -9.46 0.91
N TRP A 54 -8.48 -9.59 -0.36
CA TRP A 54 -8.81 -10.77 -1.16
C TRP A 54 -8.05 -12.01 -0.70
N GLY A 55 -6.80 -11.87 -0.26
CA GLY A 55 -6.02 -12.95 0.34
C GLY A 55 -6.65 -13.44 1.63
N GLY A 56 -7.13 -12.53 2.49
CA GLY A 56 -7.88 -12.88 3.70
C GLY A 56 -9.20 -13.60 3.37
N ALA A 57 -9.96 -13.09 2.40
CA ALA A 57 -11.20 -13.74 1.94
C ALA A 57 -10.96 -15.15 1.39
N ALA A 58 -9.92 -15.31 0.55
CA ALA A 58 -9.52 -16.59 0.02
C ALA A 58 -9.07 -17.57 1.12
N ALA A 59 -8.28 -17.10 2.09
CA ALA A 59 -7.88 -17.90 3.25
C ALA A 59 -9.11 -18.36 4.06
N GLY A 60 -10.09 -17.48 4.29
CA GLY A 60 -11.36 -17.84 4.93
C GLY A 60 -12.13 -18.90 4.15
N ALA A 61 -12.21 -18.77 2.82
CA ALA A 61 -12.87 -19.77 1.97
C ALA A 61 -12.15 -21.13 2.03
N VAL A 62 -10.82 -21.15 1.90
CA VAL A 62 -10.02 -22.38 2.05
C VAL A 62 -10.28 -23.02 3.41
N THR A 63 -10.23 -22.23 4.48
CA THR A 63 -10.48 -22.70 5.85
C THR A 63 -11.85 -23.37 5.98
N LEU A 64 -12.89 -22.78 5.38
CA LEU A 64 -14.24 -23.33 5.40
C LEU A 64 -14.34 -24.65 4.62
N PHE A 65 -13.87 -24.66 3.37
CA PHE A 65 -14.02 -25.84 2.50
C PHE A 65 -13.10 -27.00 2.92
N PHE A 66 -11.93 -26.72 3.49
CA PHE A 66 -10.99 -27.75 3.96
C PHE A 66 -11.19 -28.13 5.42
N SER A 67 -12.22 -27.60 6.09
CA SER A 67 -12.49 -27.88 7.51
C SER A 67 -12.67 -29.37 7.82
N ALA A 68 -13.11 -30.19 6.86
CA ALA A 68 -13.29 -31.64 7.03
C ALA A 68 -12.03 -32.48 6.71
N VAL A 69 -10.98 -31.86 6.18
CA VAL A 69 -9.76 -32.56 5.74
C VAL A 69 -8.83 -32.78 6.95
N PRO A 70 -8.53 -34.03 7.36
CA PRO A 70 -7.80 -34.29 8.60
C PRO A 70 -6.42 -33.63 8.67
N ILE A 71 -5.65 -33.65 7.57
CA ILE A 71 -4.32 -33.02 7.52
C ILE A 71 -4.40 -31.49 7.65
N PHE A 72 -5.47 -30.87 7.14
CA PHE A 72 -5.66 -29.43 7.27
C PHE A 72 -6.09 -29.04 8.69
N GLN A 73 -6.88 -29.90 9.35
CA GLN A 73 -7.22 -29.70 10.75
C GLN A 73 -5.97 -29.72 11.64
N THR A 74 -5.07 -30.70 11.46
CA THR A 74 -3.86 -30.83 12.28
C THR A 74 -2.85 -29.72 12.03
N ASP A 75 -2.61 -29.37 10.78
CA ASP A 75 -1.47 -28.53 10.41
C ASP A 75 -1.83 -27.03 10.41
N VAL A 76 -3.11 -26.70 10.30
CA VAL A 76 -3.58 -25.30 10.24
C VAL A 76 -4.57 -25.00 11.35
N LEU A 77 -5.70 -25.72 11.44
CA LEU A 77 -6.81 -25.31 12.30
C LEU A 77 -6.50 -25.46 13.80
N LYS A 78 -5.78 -26.52 14.20
CA LYS A 78 -5.34 -26.72 15.59
C LYS A 78 -4.28 -25.72 16.05
N HIS A 79 -3.61 -25.03 15.12
CA HIS A 79 -2.65 -23.97 15.46
C HIS A 79 -3.30 -22.60 15.66
N ILE A 80 -4.58 -22.43 15.33
CA ILE A 80 -5.31 -21.19 15.54
C ILE A 80 -5.91 -21.20 16.95
N PRO A 81 -5.43 -20.38 17.91
CA PRO A 81 -5.75 -20.52 19.33
C PRO A 81 -7.25 -20.37 19.66
N ILE A 82 -8.01 -19.67 18.80
CA ILE A 82 -9.44 -19.43 18.99
C ILE A 82 -10.28 -20.65 18.59
N VAL A 83 -9.86 -21.42 17.59
CA VAL A 83 -10.65 -22.53 17.03
C VAL A 83 -10.05 -23.91 17.29
N ALA A 84 -8.83 -24.00 17.84
CA ALA A 84 -8.13 -25.25 18.08
C ALA A 84 -8.97 -26.27 18.88
N SER A 85 -9.60 -25.82 19.97
CA SER A 85 -10.40 -26.64 20.87
C SER A 85 -11.66 -27.24 20.24
N TYR A 86 -12.11 -26.72 19.09
CA TYR A 86 -13.22 -27.26 18.32
C TYR A 86 -12.81 -28.48 17.49
N PHE A 87 -11.56 -28.52 17.03
CA PHE A 87 -11.02 -29.60 16.18
C PHE A 87 -10.23 -30.66 16.98
N GLU A 88 -10.14 -30.51 18.30
CA GLU A 88 -9.55 -31.51 19.19
C GLU A 88 -10.50 -32.68 19.43
N ASP A 89 -9.99 -33.90 19.22
CA ASP A 89 -10.71 -35.11 19.60
C ASP A 89 -10.60 -35.33 21.10
N LYS A 90 -11.74 -35.37 21.79
CA LYS A 90 -11.86 -35.58 23.23
C LYS A 90 -12.38 -36.97 23.58
N THR A 91 -12.59 -37.81 22.57
CA THR A 91 -13.03 -39.19 22.75
C THR A 91 -11.95 -39.97 23.49
N PRO A 92 -12.26 -40.65 24.60
CA PRO A 92 -11.28 -41.47 25.30
C PRO A 92 -10.83 -42.64 24.40
N ASP A 93 -9.57 -43.06 24.56
CA ASP A 93 -9.00 -44.10 23.71
C ASP A 93 -9.67 -45.48 23.90
N SER A 94 -10.36 -45.70 25.03
CA SER A 94 -11.16 -46.90 25.27
C SER A 94 -12.35 -47.06 24.31
N ASP A 95 -12.87 -45.95 23.79
CA ASP A 95 -14.09 -45.91 22.97
C ASP A 95 -13.77 -45.89 21.46
N LYS A 96 -12.49 -45.86 21.10
CA LYS A 96 -12.02 -45.89 19.71
C LYS A 96 -11.82 -47.34 19.29
N PRO A 97 -12.55 -47.83 18.27
CA PRO A 97 -12.42 -49.22 17.82
C PRO A 97 -11.13 -49.49 17.01
N PHE A 98 -10.34 -48.44 16.73
CA PHE A 98 -9.06 -48.47 16.02
C PHE A 98 -8.17 -47.30 16.47
#